data_AF-A0A811RUX3-F1
#
_entry.id   AF-A0A811RUX3-F1
#
_cell.length_a   1.000
_cell.length_b   1.000
_cell.length_c   1.000
_cell.angle_alpha   90.00
_cell.angle_beta   90.00
_cell.angle_gamma   90.00
#
_symmetry.space_group_name_H-M   'P 1'
#
loop_
_entity.id
_entity.type
_entity.pdbx_description
1 polymer ?
#
loop_
_entity_poly.entity_id
_entity_poly.type
_entity_poly.pdbx_seq_one_letter_code
_entity_poly.pdbx_strand_id
1 'polypeptide(L)'
;MPAGAQHWLYNDGDAPLVAIYVFDTNNNINQLEPSMRKFLLAGGFSKGQVHFAENILKGIDARFLSEALGVSMNVTKKLQSRHDQRGEIVRVELEHGLHLLNPPSSSSFPTQDQHLQYQHRQTCQRFDGHDSHNICTMEVRHSVERLDKADVYSPGAGRITRLTS
;
A
#
# COMPACT_ATOMS: atom_id res chain seq x y z
N MET A 1 -8.41 3.25 0.27
CA MET A 1 -7.56 3.22 -0.94
C MET A 1 -8.45 3.10 -2.16
N PRO A 2 -8.19 3.84 -3.25
CA PRO A 2 -8.96 3.71 -4.49
C PRO A 2 -8.83 2.30 -5.09
N ALA A 3 -9.88 1.82 -5.77
CA ALA A 3 -9.83 0.55 -6.48
C ALA A 3 -8.74 0.58 -7.57
N GLY A 4 -8.01 -0.53 -7.73
CA GLY A 4 -6.92 -0.65 -8.70
C GLY A 4 -5.60 0.03 -8.31
N ALA A 5 -5.56 0.84 -7.25
CA ALA A 5 -4.32 1.45 -6.77
C ALA A 5 -3.47 0.45 -5.98
N GLN A 6 -2.27 0.13 -6.50
CA GLN A 6 -1.33 -0.74 -5.82
C GLN A 6 -0.74 -0.07 -4.58
N HIS A 7 -0.63 -0.83 -3.50
CA HIS A 7 -0.01 -0.39 -2.25
C HIS A 7 0.73 -1.53 -1.58
N TRP A 8 1.64 -1.19 -0.67
CA TRP A 8 2.40 -2.10 0.17
C TRP A 8 2.69 -1.41 1.50
N LEU A 9 2.94 -2.20 2.53
CA LEU A 9 3.32 -1.71 3.86
C LEU A 9 4.58 -2.43 4.33
N TYR A 10 5.36 -1.75 5.14
CA TYR A 10 6.52 -2.30 5.83
C TYR A 10 6.40 -1.94 7.31
N ASN A 11 6.61 -2.91 8.19
CA ASN A 11 6.66 -2.68 9.62
C ASN A 11 8.12 -2.51 10.04
N ASP A 12 8.50 -1.28 10.37
CA ASP A 12 9.83 -0.91 10.87
C ASP A 12 9.85 -0.74 12.40
N GLY A 13 8.72 -0.95 13.07
CA GLY A 13 8.62 -0.91 14.52
C GLY A 13 8.87 -2.27 15.18
N ASP A 14 9.12 -2.23 16.50
CA ASP A 14 9.41 -3.42 17.30
C ASP A 14 8.15 -4.23 17.67
N ALA A 15 6.97 -3.66 17.48
CA ALA A 15 5.68 -4.29 17.75
C ALA A 15 4.99 -4.76 16.45
N PRO A 16 4.17 -5.82 16.48
CA PRO A 16 3.38 -6.22 15.32
C PRO A 16 2.43 -5.11 14.86
N LEU A 17 2.47 -4.78 13.57
CA LEU A 17 1.48 -3.90 12.94
C LEU A 17 0.16 -4.66 12.73
N VAL A 18 -0.94 -4.09 13.23
CA VAL A 18 -2.30 -4.59 13.02
C VAL A 18 -3.06 -3.60 12.14
N ALA A 19 -3.62 -4.08 11.03
CA ALA A 19 -4.42 -3.29 10.11
C ALA A 19 -5.77 -3.96 9.85
N ILE A 20 -6.84 -3.16 9.88
CA ILE A 20 -8.20 -3.58 9.55
C ILE A 20 -8.53 -3.04 8.17
N TYR A 21 -8.96 -3.93 7.27
CA TYR A 21 -9.35 -3.57 5.91
C TYR A 21 -10.86 -3.71 5.75
N VAL A 22 -11.50 -2.65 5.26
CA VAL A 22 -12.91 -2.65 4.89
C VAL A 22 -13.00 -2.43 3.39
N PHE A 23 -13.71 -3.33 2.71
CA PHE A 23 -13.91 -3.26 1.26
C PHE A 23 -15.35 -2.91 0.96
N ASP A 24 -15.56 -1.79 0.30
CA ASP A 24 -16.86 -1.45 -0.28
C ASP A 24 -17.03 -2.16 -1.63
N THR A 25 -17.50 -3.41 -1.60
CA THR A 25 -17.65 -4.24 -2.82
C THR A 25 -18.83 -3.82 -3.68
N ASN A 26 -19.75 -2.99 -3.16
CA ASN A 26 -20.92 -2.48 -3.88
C ASN A 26 -20.68 -1.07 -4.44
N ASN A 27 -19.47 -0.55 -4.29
CA ASN A 27 -19.07 0.73 -4.85
C ASN A 27 -19.22 0.73 -6.38
N ASN A 28 -19.68 1.84 -6.98
CA ASN A 28 -19.84 1.96 -8.43
C ASN A 28 -18.51 1.90 -9.22
N ILE A 29 -17.37 2.09 -8.55
CA ILE A 29 -16.05 1.87 -9.14
C ILE A 29 -15.79 0.37 -9.38
N ASN A 30 -16.38 -0.52 -8.58
CA ASN A 30 -16.31 -1.96 -8.79
C ASN A 30 -17.26 -2.37 -9.94
N GLN A 31 -16.71 -2.48 -11.15
CA GLN A 31 -17.45 -2.92 -12.35
C GLN A 31 -17.46 -4.45 -12.53
N LEU A 32 -16.94 -5.21 -11.57
CA LEU A 32 -16.94 -6.67 -11.58
C LEU A 32 -18.16 -7.20 -10.82
N GLU A 33 -18.01 -8.33 -10.14
CA GLU A 33 -19.03 -8.86 -9.25
C GLU A 33 -18.89 -8.24 -7.83
N PRO A 34 -19.95 -8.29 -6.99
CA PRO A 34 -19.94 -7.86 -5.59
C PRO A 34 -19.08 -8.73 -4.65
N SER A 35 -17.84 -9.03 -5.04
CA SER A 35 -16.89 -9.84 -4.27
C SER A 35 -15.54 -9.12 -4.16
N MET A 36 -14.82 -9.36 -3.07
CA MET A 36 -13.46 -8.86 -2.91
C MET A 36 -12.53 -9.67 -3.83
N ARG A 37 -11.72 -8.96 -4.63
CA ARG A 37 -10.64 -9.53 -5.43
C ARG A 37 -9.31 -8.89 -5.05
N LYS A 38 -8.29 -9.72 -4.87
CA LYS A 38 -6.92 -9.30 -4.58
C LYS A 38 -6.01 -9.70 -5.74
N PHE A 39 -5.31 -8.73 -6.30
CA PHE A 39 -4.34 -8.92 -7.38
C PHE A 39 -2.95 -8.56 -6.85
N LEU A 40 -2.09 -9.55 -6.67
CA LEU A 40 -0.74 -9.33 -6.14
C LEU A 40 0.22 -9.02 -7.29
N LEU A 41 1.22 -8.19 -7.04
CA LEU A 41 2.35 -7.97 -7.96
C LEU A 41 3.59 -8.80 -7.61
N ALA A 42 3.61 -9.43 -6.42
CA ALA A 42 4.72 -10.24 -5.93
C ALA A 42 4.20 -11.32 -4.97
N GLY A 43 4.98 -12.38 -4.77
CA GLY A 43 4.63 -13.48 -3.85
C GLY A 43 3.46 -14.34 -4.34
N GLY A 44 2.62 -14.77 -3.41
CA GLY A 44 1.38 -15.53 -3.66
C GLY A 44 1.08 -16.59 -2.61
N PHE A 45 -0.14 -17.13 -2.61
CA PHE A 45 -0.55 -18.18 -1.67
C PHE A 45 -0.44 -19.59 -2.24
N SER A 46 -0.27 -20.55 -1.33
CA SER A 46 -0.54 -21.97 -1.52
C SER A 46 -2.02 -22.28 -1.31
N LYS A 47 -2.55 -23.26 -2.06
CA LYS A 47 -3.95 -23.73 -1.99
C LYS A 47 -4.41 -23.96 -0.54
N GLY A 48 -5.57 -23.42 -0.15
CA GLY A 48 -6.20 -23.69 1.15
C GLY A 48 -6.75 -22.48 1.92
N GLN A 49 -6.50 -21.25 1.47
CA GLN A 49 -7.09 -20.05 2.06
C GLN A 49 -8.39 -19.61 1.36
N VAL A 50 -9.33 -19.06 2.13
CA VAL A 50 -10.66 -18.60 1.69
C VAL A 50 -10.60 -17.51 0.61
N HIS A 51 -9.51 -16.75 0.56
CA HIS A 51 -9.25 -15.74 -0.46
C HIS A 51 -7.99 -16.08 -1.22
N PHE A 52 -8.15 -16.79 -2.34
CA PHE A 52 -7.08 -17.09 -3.26
C PHE A 52 -6.59 -15.80 -3.93
N ALA A 53 -5.32 -15.45 -3.70
CA ALA A 53 -4.65 -14.35 -4.37
C ALA A 53 -3.31 -14.85 -4.89
N GLU A 54 -3.08 -14.64 -6.18
CA GLU A 54 -1.82 -14.96 -6.84
C GLU A 54 -1.23 -13.70 -7.46
N ASN A 55 0.10 -13.72 -7.56
CA ASN A 55 0.84 -12.78 -8.35
C ASN A 55 0.38 -12.84 -9.82
N ILE A 56 -0.13 -11.73 -10.35
CA ILE A 56 -0.65 -11.63 -11.71
C ILE A 56 0.39 -11.99 -12.78
N LEU A 57 1.68 -11.79 -12.48
CA LEU A 57 2.77 -12.10 -13.40
C LEU A 57 2.92 -13.61 -13.63
N LYS A 58 2.41 -14.48 -12.73
CA LYS A 58 2.37 -15.94 -12.92
C LYS A 58 1.55 -16.36 -14.14
N GLY A 59 0.54 -15.56 -14.50
CA GLY A 59 -0.34 -15.82 -15.65
C GLY A 59 0.25 -15.43 -17.00
N ILE A 60 1.39 -14.74 -17.03
CA ILE A 60 2.00 -14.21 -18.26
C ILE A 60 3.06 -15.17 -18.79
N ASP A 61 3.17 -15.33 -20.12
CA ASP A 61 4.28 -16.06 -20.73
C ASP A 61 5.63 -15.42 -20.35
N ALA A 62 6.59 -16.25 -19.92
CA ALA A 62 7.84 -15.75 -19.38
C ALA A 62 8.73 -15.08 -20.44
N ARG A 63 8.68 -15.50 -21.70
CA ARG A 63 9.46 -14.86 -22.78
C ARG A 63 8.85 -13.51 -23.10
N PHE A 64 7.54 -13.45 -23.29
CA PHE A 64 6.83 -12.20 -23.52
C PHE A 64 7.08 -11.18 -22.39
N LEU A 65 6.97 -11.60 -21.12
CA LEU A 65 7.22 -10.73 -19.98
C LEU A 65 8.68 -10.26 -19.92
N SER A 66 9.65 -11.11 -20.27
CA SER A 66 11.06 -10.73 -20.32
C SER A 66 11.36 -9.67 -21.38
N GLU A 67 10.75 -9.81 -22.57
CA GLU A 67 10.89 -8.89 -23.68
C GLU A 67 10.23 -7.55 -23.36
N ALA A 68 8.99 -7.58 -22.85
CA ALA A 68 8.24 -6.37 -22.52
C ALA A 68 8.91 -5.52 -21.42
N LEU A 69 9.56 -6.17 -20.44
CA LEU A 69 10.26 -5.49 -19.35
C LEU A 69 11.75 -5.22 -19.65
N GLY A 70 12.29 -5.77 -20.74
CA GLY A 70 13.71 -5.64 -21.07
C GLY A 70 14.64 -6.29 -20.04
N VAL A 71 14.22 -7.40 -19.42
CA VAL A 71 14.99 -8.11 -18.37
C VAL A 71 15.32 -9.54 -18.78
N SER A 72 16.33 -10.13 -18.13
CA SER A 72 16.69 -11.52 -18.40
C SER A 72 15.58 -12.51 -17.99
N MET A 73 15.52 -13.66 -18.67
CA MET A 73 14.62 -14.76 -18.29
C MET A 73 14.75 -15.18 -16.82
N ASN A 74 15.95 -15.06 -16.22
CA ASN A 74 16.15 -15.36 -14.80
C ASN A 74 15.42 -14.36 -13.90
N VAL A 75 15.51 -13.06 -14.22
CA VAL A 75 14.77 -12.01 -13.50
C VAL A 75 13.27 -12.21 -13.68
N THR A 76 12.80 -12.53 -14.89
CA THR A 76 11.39 -12.83 -15.13
C THR A 76 10.88 -13.99 -14.27
N LYS A 77 11.64 -15.10 -14.19
CA LYS A 77 11.26 -16.23 -13.34
C LYS A 77 11.17 -15.84 -11.86
N LYS A 78 12.04 -14.94 -11.38
CA LYS A 78 11.97 -14.39 -10.02
C LYS A 78 10.73 -13.51 -9.83
N LEU A 79 10.45 -12.60 -10.77
CA LEU A 79 9.25 -11.75 -10.75
C LEU A 79 7.97 -12.58 -10.69
N GLN A 80 7.91 -13.72 -11.38
CA GLN A 80 6.76 -14.62 -11.35
C GLN A 80 6.61 -15.39 -10.03
N SER A 81 7.63 -15.45 -9.17
CA SER A 81 7.54 -16.07 -7.83
C SER A 81 6.92 -17.49 -7.84
N ARG A 82 7.16 -18.29 -8.90
CA ARG A 82 6.51 -19.61 -9.08
C ARG A 82 6.86 -20.62 -7.99
N HIS A 83 8.02 -20.46 -7.38
CA HIS A 83 8.54 -21.32 -6.31
C HIS A 83 8.69 -20.57 -4.98
N ASP A 84 8.11 -19.36 -4.87
CA ASP A 84 8.12 -18.61 -3.61
C ASP A 84 7.02 -19.12 -2.69
N GLN A 85 7.40 -19.48 -1.46
CA GLN A 85 6.50 -20.03 -0.45
C GLN A 85 6.31 -19.09 0.74
N ARG A 86 6.88 -17.88 0.68
CA ARG A 86 6.83 -16.92 1.80
C ARG A 86 5.46 -16.27 1.97
N GLY A 87 4.58 -16.34 0.97
CA GLY A 87 3.24 -15.76 1.01
C GLY A 87 3.18 -14.29 0.58
N GLU A 88 2.12 -13.60 1.01
CA GLU A 88 1.92 -12.15 0.78
C GLU A 88 2.77 -11.27 1.71
N ILE A 89 3.00 -11.72 2.95
CA ILE A 89 3.74 -10.99 3.97
C ILE A 89 5.10 -11.67 4.14
N VAL A 90 6.16 -10.99 3.73
CA VAL A 90 7.52 -11.52 3.77
C VAL A 90 8.31 -10.87 4.89
N ARG A 91 9.17 -11.66 5.55
CA ARG A 91 10.15 -11.14 6.52
C ARG A 91 11.34 -10.56 5.78
N VAL A 92 11.68 -9.31 6.12
CA VAL A 92 12.96 -8.68 5.74
C VAL A 92 13.97 -8.99 6.85
N GLU A 93 15.20 -9.35 6.48
CA GLU A 93 16.25 -9.66 7.44
C GLU A 93 16.68 -8.39 8.20
N LEU A 94 16.80 -8.50 9.52
CA LEU A 94 17.07 -7.38 10.42
C LEU A 94 18.41 -6.70 10.12
N GLU A 95 19.42 -7.47 9.72
CA GLU A 95 20.76 -6.96 9.41
C GLU A 95 20.76 -5.99 8.23
N HIS A 96 19.81 -6.14 7.31
CA HIS A 96 19.73 -5.35 6.09
C HIS A 96 18.62 -4.30 6.14
N GLY A 97 17.53 -4.56 6.87
CA GLY A 97 16.34 -3.70 6.88
C GLY A 97 15.77 -3.46 5.48
N LEU A 98 14.75 -2.61 5.38
CA LEU A 98 14.27 -2.11 4.09
C LEU A 98 14.88 -0.72 3.83
N HIS A 99 15.78 -0.63 2.85
CA HIS A 99 16.38 0.63 2.44
C HIS A 99 15.51 1.34 1.41
N LEU A 100 14.94 2.48 1.80
CA LEU A 100 14.14 3.35 0.94
C LEU A 100 14.83 4.70 0.81
N LEU A 101 14.66 5.36 -0.33
CA LEU A 101 15.07 6.75 -0.50
C LEU A 101 14.12 7.65 0.31
N ASN A 102 14.40 7.82 1.60
CA ASN A 102 13.67 8.73 2.46
C ASN A 102 14.40 10.09 2.50
N PRO A 103 13.73 11.22 2.22
CA PRO A 103 14.31 12.53 2.47
C PRO A 103 14.60 12.67 3.98
N PRO A 104 15.70 13.34 4.37
CA PRO A 104 16.09 13.47 5.76
C PRO A 104 15.01 14.19 6.57
N SER A 105 14.69 13.65 7.74
CA SER A 105 13.77 14.25 8.70
C SER A 105 14.35 15.58 9.18
N SER A 106 13.71 16.72 8.86
CA SER A 106 14.03 17.97 9.51
C SER A 106 13.68 17.86 10.99
N SER A 107 14.70 17.95 11.84
CA SER A 107 14.60 17.86 13.30
C SER A 107 13.80 19.02 13.88
N SER A 108 12.49 18.83 13.96
CA SER A 108 11.57 19.59 14.82
C SER A 108 10.29 18.78 14.94
N PHE A 109 10.14 18.03 16.04
CA PHE A 109 8.95 17.27 16.45
C PHE A 109 8.22 16.48 15.33
N PRO A 110 8.58 15.21 15.09
CA PRO A 110 7.85 14.40 14.13
C PRO A 110 6.47 14.05 14.73
N THR A 111 5.41 14.69 14.24
CA THR A 111 4.09 14.08 14.28
C THR A 111 4.15 12.82 13.42
N GLN A 112 3.70 11.70 13.97
CA GLN A 112 3.66 10.37 13.32
C GLN A 112 2.99 10.39 11.92
N ASP A 113 2.16 11.41 11.65
CA ASP A 113 1.50 11.69 10.36
C ASP A 113 2.47 12.09 9.22
N GLN A 114 3.63 12.70 9.52
CA GLN A 114 4.51 13.26 8.49
C GLN A 114 5.35 12.21 7.76
N HIS A 115 5.82 11.15 8.42
CA HIS A 115 6.82 10.23 7.84
C HIS A 115 6.32 9.50 6.57
N LEU A 116 5.02 9.21 6.48
CA LEU A 116 4.47 8.46 5.36
C LEU A 116 4.05 9.35 4.17
N GLN A 117 3.94 10.69 4.34
CA GLN A 117 3.46 11.62 3.29
C GLN A 117 4.45 11.86 2.17
N TYR A 118 5.70 11.46 2.36
CA TYR A 118 6.79 11.79 1.44
C TYR A 118 7.10 10.71 0.40
N GLN A 119 6.55 9.50 0.53
CA GLN A 119 6.91 8.39 -0.35
C GLN A 119 6.28 8.47 -1.75
N HIS A 120 5.29 9.35 -1.96
CA HIS A 120 4.58 9.48 -3.25
C HIS A 120 5.01 10.71 -4.08
N ARG A 121 6.07 11.42 -3.68
CA ARG A 121 6.43 12.71 -4.30
C ARG A 121 7.43 12.62 -5.47
N GLN A 122 8.05 11.47 -5.73
CA GLN A 122 9.14 11.38 -6.72
C GLN A 122 8.69 10.99 -8.14
N THR A 123 7.52 10.38 -8.32
CA THR A 123 7.08 9.88 -9.65
C THR A 123 6.23 10.85 -10.47
N CYS A 124 5.88 12.02 -9.94
CA CYS A 124 4.88 12.92 -10.55
C CYS A 124 5.33 14.37 -10.81
N GLN A 125 6.63 14.64 -10.88
CA GLN A 125 7.17 15.99 -11.11
C GLN A 125 7.07 16.45 -12.57
N ARG A 126 5.94 16.22 -13.26
CA ARG A 126 5.78 16.65 -14.66
C ARG A 126 4.59 17.58 -14.93
N PHE A 127 3.84 17.96 -13.90
CA PHE A 127 2.72 18.89 -14.05
C PHE A 127 3.00 20.19 -13.30
N ASP A 128 3.83 21.04 -13.92
CA ASP A 128 3.95 22.45 -13.52
C ASP A 128 2.73 23.22 -14.01
N GLY A 129 1.63 23.09 -13.28
CA GLY A 129 0.41 23.87 -13.45
C GLY A 129 0.09 24.60 -12.14
N HIS A 130 0.01 25.93 -12.22
CA HIS A 130 -0.02 26.91 -11.14
C HIS A 130 -1.25 26.84 -10.19
N ASP A 131 -2.15 25.85 -10.35
CA ASP A 131 -3.32 25.61 -9.48
C ASP A 131 -3.58 24.10 -9.27
N SER A 132 -2.54 23.30 -8.98
CA SER A 132 -2.69 21.84 -8.93
C SER A 132 -2.86 21.30 -7.49
N HIS A 133 -4.12 21.04 -7.11
CA HIS A 133 -4.41 19.84 -6.32
C HIS A 133 -3.95 18.62 -7.14
N ASN A 134 -2.65 18.34 -7.12
CA ASN A 134 -2.10 17.33 -7.99
C ASN A 134 -2.58 15.94 -7.49
N ILE A 135 -3.11 15.14 -8.41
CA ILE A 135 -3.62 13.79 -8.12
C ILE A 135 -2.56 12.91 -7.43
N CYS A 136 -1.28 13.24 -7.62
CA CYS A 136 -0.15 12.52 -7.06
C CYS A 136 0.18 12.83 -5.59
N THR A 137 -0.33 13.92 -5.02
CA THR A 137 -0.20 14.25 -3.60
C THR A 137 -1.54 14.25 -2.88
N MET A 138 -2.54 13.57 -3.46
CA MET A 138 -3.82 13.33 -2.80
C MET A 138 -3.58 12.72 -1.40
N GLU A 139 -4.23 13.28 -0.39
CA GLU A 139 -4.19 12.75 0.98
C GLU A 139 -4.98 11.43 1.03
N VAL A 140 -4.30 10.33 1.38
CA VAL A 140 -4.89 8.98 1.41
C VAL A 140 -4.98 8.39 2.82
N ARG A 141 -4.62 9.15 3.84
CA ARG A 141 -4.61 8.70 5.24
C ARG A 141 -4.80 9.87 6.19
N HIS A 142 -5.51 9.61 7.28
CA HIS A 142 -5.77 10.57 8.34
C HIS A 142 -5.75 9.87 9.71
N SER A 143 -5.11 10.47 10.71
CA SER A 143 -5.16 9.96 12.08
C SER A 143 -6.46 10.38 12.77
N VAL A 144 -7.26 9.38 13.18
CA VAL A 144 -8.52 9.57 13.93
C VAL A 144 -8.32 9.49 15.45
N GLU A 145 -7.11 9.19 15.91
CA GLU A 145 -6.78 9.05 17.34
C GLU A 145 -6.42 10.37 18.02
N ARG A 146 -6.15 11.39 17.22
CA ARG A 146 -5.76 12.72 17.71
C ARG A 146 -6.88 13.37 18.51
N LEU A 147 -6.60 13.63 19.79
CA LEU A 147 -7.55 14.26 20.72
C LEU A 147 -7.94 15.67 20.30
N ASP A 148 -6.99 16.41 19.72
CA ASP A 148 -7.20 17.78 19.22
C ASP A 148 -8.04 17.84 17.94
N LYS A 149 -8.42 16.68 17.39
CA LYS A 149 -9.26 16.53 16.18
C LYS A 149 -10.63 15.89 16.48
N ALA A 150 -11.11 15.91 17.72
CA ALA A 150 -12.44 15.41 18.03
C ALA A 150 -13.53 16.40 17.56
N ASP A 151 -14.53 15.92 16.83
CA ASP A 151 -15.69 16.74 16.43
C ASP A 151 -16.71 16.89 17.56
N VAL A 152 -16.83 15.85 18.38
CA VAL A 152 -17.68 15.83 19.57
C VAL A 152 -16.85 15.33 20.73
N TYR A 153 -16.89 16.05 21.85
CA TYR A 153 -16.22 15.66 23.08
C TYR A 153 -17.11 15.98 24.29
N SER A 154 -17.22 15.03 25.21
CA SER A 154 -17.91 15.21 26.48
C SER A 154 -17.05 14.63 27.62
N PRO A 155 -16.63 15.47 28.59
CA PRO A 155 -15.87 15.01 29.75
C PRO A 155 -16.61 13.89 30.49
N GLY A 156 -15.92 12.78 30.76
CA GLY A 156 -16.50 11.62 31.46
C GLY A 156 -17.36 10.69 30.60
N ALA A 157 -17.66 11.03 29.35
CA ALA A 157 -18.44 10.18 28.43
C ALA A 157 -17.63 9.73 27.21
N GLY A 158 -16.78 10.58 26.64
CA GLY A 158 -15.88 10.21 25.55
C GLY A 158 -15.81 11.22 24.40
N ARG A 159 -15.38 10.74 23.23
CA ARG A 159 -15.20 11.54 22.01
C ARG A 159 -15.65 10.81 20.75
N ILE A 160 -15.95 11.59 19.72
CA ILE A 160 -16.21 11.10 18.36
C ILE A 160 -15.40 11.95 17.38
N THR A 161 -14.67 11.29 16.50
CA THR A 161 -14.01 11.89 15.34
C THR A 161 -14.66 11.29 14.09
N ARG A 162 -15.22 12.15 13.23
CA ARG A 162 -15.87 11.79 11.98
C ARG A 162 -14.85 11.94 10.86
N LEU A 163 -14.78 10.91 10.02
CA LEU A 163 -14.01 10.95 8.80
C LEU A 163 -14.99 10.89 7.62
N THR A 164 -14.99 11.92 6.79
CA THR A 164 -15.86 12.03 5.61
C THR A 164 -15.03 12.06 4.34
N SER A 165 -15.66 11.68 3.22
CA SER A 165 -15.10 11.80 1.86
C SER A 165 -15.44 13.13 1.23
#